data_AF-A0A2E1VUU3-F1
#
_entry.id   AF-A0A2E1VUU3-F1
#
_cell.length_a   1.000
_cell.length_b   1.000
_cell.length_c   1.000
_cell.angle_alpha   90.00
_cell.angle_beta   90.00
_cell.angle_gamma   90.00
#
_symmetry.space_group_name_H-M   'P 1'
#
loop_
_entity.id
_entity.type
_entity.pdbx_description
1 polymer ?
#
loop_
_entity_poly.entity_id
_entity_poly.type
_entity_poly.pdbx_seq_one_letter_code
_entity_poly.pdbx_strand_id
1 'polypeptide(L)'
;MRSRRVHRRQGTQVGRMKVFISHNKADKANARLIAQLLVGQGADVWFDEWDLRPGDSITGGIEDGIEGATVFVLLWSVSARQSAWVGAEYRAFIQRKIRDDGLRVVPVGLDDAPFPVLVADYRGFVLSPDTSLEDVVGQIVGTQGDVEVARLLQAKLNHMMKESSGGDPFPYIVCPACTGSSLKRSIASDDRMTVMMIECEDCGWGDWTE
;
A
#
# COMPACT_ATOMS: atom_id res chain seq x y z
N MET A 1 -9.39 42.30 8.10
CA MET A 1 -9.19 41.41 9.27
C MET A 1 -10.45 40.55 9.49
N ARG A 2 -10.42 39.29 9.02
CA ARG A 2 -11.00 38.07 9.65
C ARG A 2 -10.84 36.91 8.64
N SER A 3 -10.06 35.92 9.05
CA SER A 3 -9.81 34.68 8.33
C SER A 3 -11.01 33.73 8.45
N ARG A 4 -11.10 32.70 7.59
CA ARG A 4 -11.05 31.30 8.04
C ARG A 4 -11.11 30.24 6.92
N ARG A 5 -10.09 29.37 7.01
CA ARG A 5 -10.11 27.89 6.94
C ARG A 5 -10.77 27.23 5.72
N VAL A 6 -9.91 26.93 4.75
CA VAL A 6 -10.00 25.73 3.92
C VAL A 6 -10.30 24.54 4.85
N HIS A 7 -11.49 23.98 4.74
CA HIS A 7 -11.81 22.71 5.39
C HIS A 7 -10.97 21.64 4.70
N ARG A 8 -9.85 21.28 5.36
CA ARG A 8 -9.08 20.08 5.06
C ARG A 8 -10.08 18.93 5.18
N ARG A 9 -10.59 18.42 4.05
CA ARG A 9 -11.28 17.13 4.01
C ARG A 9 -10.36 16.19 4.78
N GLN A 10 -10.85 15.66 5.90
CA GLN A 10 -10.16 14.60 6.60
C GLN A 10 -10.07 13.46 5.59
N GLY A 11 -8.92 13.34 4.93
CA GLY A 11 -8.62 12.16 4.14
C GLY A 11 -8.86 10.98 5.06
N THR A 12 -9.63 10.01 4.59
CA THR A 12 -9.75 8.70 5.23
C THR A 12 -8.35 8.31 5.68
N GLN A 13 -8.10 8.24 6.98
CA GLN A 13 -6.85 7.68 7.47
C GLN A 13 -6.85 6.24 7.00
N VAL A 14 -6.13 5.97 5.92
CA VAL A 14 -5.74 4.61 5.56
C VAL A 14 -4.93 4.14 6.77
N GLY A 15 -5.52 3.27 7.60
CA GLY A 15 -4.83 2.72 8.75
C GLY A 15 -3.52 2.11 8.26
N ARG A 16 -2.41 2.44 8.92
CA ARG A 16 -1.10 1.86 8.56
C ARG A 16 -1.24 0.34 8.57
N MET A 17 -0.86 -0.28 7.45
CA MET A 17 -0.82 -1.74 7.32
C MET A 17 0.07 -2.31 8.43
N LYS A 18 -0.46 -3.23 9.23
CA LYS A 18 0.28 -3.90 10.32
C LYS A 18 0.73 -5.26 9.84
N VAL A 19 2.04 -5.43 9.67
CA VAL A 19 2.64 -6.62 9.08
C VAL A 19 3.36 -7.41 10.16
N PHE A 20 2.99 -8.67 10.36
CA PHE A 20 3.73 -9.60 11.19
C PHE A 20 4.60 -10.49 10.31
N ILE A 21 5.89 -10.64 10.65
CA ILE A 21 6.82 -11.51 9.91
C ILE A 21 7.17 -12.75 10.75
N SER A 22 6.60 -13.90 10.39
CA SER A 22 7.01 -15.20 10.94
C SER A 22 8.16 -15.76 10.12
N HIS A 23 9.22 -16.18 10.81
CA HIS A 23 10.44 -16.69 10.18
C HIS A 23 11.16 -17.67 11.09
N ASN A 24 12.00 -18.54 10.51
CA ASN A 24 12.97 -19.29 11.29
C ASN A 24 14.18 -18.40 11.62
N LYS A 25 14.83 -18.63 12.77
CA LYS A 25 16.09 -17.97 13.13
C LYS A 25 17.18 -18.06 12.04
N ALA A 26 17.24 -19.16 11.28
CA ALA A 26 18.16 -19.33 10.15
C ALA A 26 17.88 -18.34 9.00
N ASP A 27 16.62 -17.89 8.88
CA ASP A 27 16.13 -17.01 7.81
C ASP A 27 16.15 -15.52 8.21
N LYS A 28 16.72 -15.21 9.39
CA LYS A 28 16.67 -13.87 10.01
C LYS A 28 17.30 -12.77 9.15
N ALA A 29 18.28 -13.10 8.31
CA ALA A 29 18.85 -12.15 7.37
C ALA A 29 17.81 -11.68 6.33
N ASN A 30 17.07 -12.62 5.72
CA ASN A 30 15.99 -12.31 4.77
C ASN A 30 14.84 -11.59 5.48
N ALA A 31 14.46 -12.05 6.68
CA ALA A 31 13.42 -11.40 7.47
C ALA A 31 13.73 -9.93 7.76
N ARG A 32 14.97 -9.63 8.16
CA ARG A 32 15.40 -8.25 8.43
C ARG A 32 15.35 -7.38 7.18
N LEU A 33 15.80 -7.88 6.02
CA LEU A 33 15.75 -7.13 4.76
C LEU A 33 14.30 -6.80 4.36
N ILE A 34 13.41 -7.80 4.40
CA ILE A 34 11.99 -7.61 4.10
C ILE A 34 11.34 -6.63 5.09
N ALA A 35 11.64 -6.76 6.38
CA ALA A 35 11.13 -5.85 7.41
C ALA A 35 11.54 -4.39 7.15
N GLN A 36 12.82 -4.16 6.82
CA GLN A 36 13.33 -2.81 6.53
C GLN A 36 12.67 -2.20 5.30
N LEU A 37 12.48 -2.99 4.24
CA LEU A 37 11.81 -2.54 3.02
C LEU A 37 10.32 -2.22 3.27
N LEU A 38 9.62 -3.05 4.05
CA LEU A 38 8.23 -2.82 4.44
C LEU A 38 8.07 -1.50 5.22
N VAL A 39 8.95 -1.26 6.18
CA VAL A 39 9.00 0.03 6.92
C VAL A 39 9.29 1.18 5.96
N GLY A 40 10.22 1.00 5.02
CA GLY A 40 10.52 1.99 3.98
C GLY A 40 9.32 2.35 3.09
N GLN A 41 8.37 1.42 2.93
CA GLN A 41 7.11 1.64 2.22
C GLN A 41 5.93 2.04 3.14
N GLY A 42 6.21 2.37 4.40
CA GLY A 42 5.23 2.94 5.34
C GLY A 42 4.37 1.92 6.08
N ALA A 43 4.69 0.63 6.01
CA ALA A 43 4.06 -0.39 6.84
C ALA A 43 4.53 -0.30 8.31
N ASP A 44 3.64 -0.64 9.23
CA ASP A 44 3.93 -0.87 10.64
C ASP A 44 4.29 -2.34 10.81
N VAL A 45 5.55 -2.65 11.12
CA VAL A 45 6.07 -4.03 11.08
C VAL A 45 6.34 -4.52 12.49
N TRP A 46 5.71 -5.64 12.86
CA TRP A 46 6.09 -6.42 14.02
C TRP A 46 7.19 -7.42 13.61
N PHE A 47 8.36 -7.29 14.22
CA PHE A 47 9.53 -8.13 14.00
C PHE A 47 10.22 -8.44 15.33
N ASP A 48 10.46 -9.73 15.61
CA ASP A 48 10.93 -10.23 16.91
C ASP A 48 12.14 -9.46 17.48
N GLU A 49 13.10 -9.09 16.63
CA GLU A 49 14.32 -8.36 16.99
C GLU A 49 14.08 -6.90 17.40
N TRP A 50 12.99 -6.31 16.93
CA TRP A 50 12.64 -4.91 17.19
C TRP A 50 11.66 -4.78 18.35
N ASP A 51 10.72 -5.72 18.45
CA ASP A 51 9.58 -5.62 19.35
C ASP A 51 9.76 -6.38 20.67
N LEU A 52 10.60 -7.42 20.73
CA LEU A 52 10.87 -8.16 21.97
C LEU A 52 12.12 -7.62 22.68
N ARG A 53 12.00 -7.30 23.97
CA ARG A 53 13.11 -6.88 24.84
C ARG A 53 13.54 -7.99 25.78
N PRO A 54 14.80 -7.97 26.28
CA PRO A 54 15.22 -8.86 27.34
C PRO A 54 14.30 -8.76 28.56
N GLY A 55 13.69 -9.88 28.95
CA GLY A 55 12.71 -9.95 30.05
C GLY A 55 11.25 -10.09 29.59
N ASP A 56 10.96 -9.89 28.30
CA ASP A 56 9.61 -10.07 27.77
C ASP A 56 9.26 -11.55 27.61
N SER A 57 7.96 -11.86 27.73
CA SER A 57 7.43 -13.15 27.34
C SER A 57 7.46 -13.26 25.82
N ILE A 58 8.31 -14.15 25.29
CA ILE A 58 8.41 -14.41 23.85
C ILE A 58 7.02 -14.80 23.30
N THR A 59 6.36 -15.75 23.96
CA THR A 59 5.02 -16.21 23.55
C THR A 59 4.00 -15.10 23.61
N GLY A 60 3.98 -14.30 24.70
CA GLY A 60 3.00 -13.22 24.86
C GLY A 60 3.19 -12.12 23.81
N GLY A 61 4.42 -11.68 23.57
CA GLY A 61 4.69 -10.68 22.54
C GLY A 61 4.36 -11.15 21.13
N ILE A 62 4.56 -12.45 20.84
CA ILE A 62 4.12 -13.06 19.58
C ILE A 62 2.59 -13.07 19.48
N GLU A 63 1.87 -13.44 20.53
CA GLU A 63 0.40 -13.40 20.55
C GLU A 63 -0.14 -11.98 20.30
N ASP A 64 0.45 -10.98 20.94
CA ASP A 64 0.11 -9.57 20.73
C ASP A 64 0.38 -9.13 19.29
N GLY A 65 1.53 -9.52 18.74
CA GLY A 65 1.88 -9.28 17.34
C GLY A 65 0.91 -9.95 16.37
N ILE A 66 0.51 -11.20 16.67
CA ILE A 66 -0.47 -11.95 15.90
C ILE A 66 -1.82 -11.23 15.92
N GLU A 67 -2.28 -10.74 17.07
CA GLU A 67 -3.58 -10.10 17.24
C GLU A 67 -3.64 -8.69 16.63
N GLY A 68 -2.52 -7.96 16.59
CA GLY A 68 -2.45 -6.63 15.98
C GLY A 68 -2.36 -6.62 14.45
N ALA A 69 -1.95 -7.73 13.82
CA ALA A 69 -1.62 -7.76 12.40
C ALA A 69 -2.84 -7.71 11.47
N THR A 70 -2.69 -7.02 10.34
CA THR A 70 -3.60 -7.07 9.18
C THR A 70 -3.01 -7.87 8.01
N VAL A 71 -1.69 -8.07 8.01
CA VAL A 71 -0.96 -8.90 7.06
C VAL A 71 0.00 -9.82 7.81
N PHE A 72 -0.03 -11.09 7.46
CA PHE A 72 0.88 -12.11 7.94
C PHE A 72 1.82 -12.54 6.82
N VAL A 73 3.11 -12.24 6.97
CA VAL A 73 4.15 -12.70 6.06
C VAL A 73 4.82 -13.93 6.67
N LEU A 74 4.66 -15.08 6.02
CA LEU A 74 5.29 -16.34 6.43
C LEU A 74 6.51 -16.60 5.56
N LEU A 75 7.70 -16.46 6.14
CA LEU A 75 8.94 -16.88 5.49
C LEU A 75 9.11 -18.39 5.65
N TRP A 76 9.21 -19.08 4.52
CA TRP A 76 9.26 -20.53 4.48
C TRP A 76 10.55 -21.04 3.83
N SER A 77 11.21 -21.95 4.51
CA SER A 77 12.45 -22.61 4.11
C SER A 77 12.45 -24.05 4.60
N VAL A 78 13.43 -24.85 4.18
CA VAL A 78 13.70 -26.18 4.76
C VAL A 78 13.90 -26.07 6.29
N SER A 79 14.57 -25.02 6.74
CA SER A 79 14.79 -24.75 8.17
C SER A 79 13.48 -24.41 8.89
N ALA A 80 12.61 -23.59 8.28
CA ALA A 80 11.30 -23.27 8.81
C ALA A 80 10.40 -24.52 8.92
N ARG A 81 10.43 -25.40 7.92
CA ARG A 81 9.70 -26.67 7.90
C ARG A 81 10.06 -27.59 9.05
N GLN A 82 11.33 -27.64 9.43
CA GLN A 82 11.83 -28.49 10.52
C GLN A 82 11.58 -27.88 11.92
N SER A 83 11.17 -26.61 11.99
CA SER A 83 10.91 -25.92 13.25
C SER A 83 9.50 -26.16 13.75
N ALA A 84 9.38 -26.80 14.92
CA ALA A 84 8.12 -26.91 15.64
C ALA A 84 7.52 -25.53 15.99
N TRP A 85 8.39 -24.53 16.18
CA TRP A 85 7.99 -23.18 16.58
C TRP A 85 7.28 -22.41 15.46
N VAL A 86 7.86 -22.37 14.25
CA VAL A 86 7.19 -21.80 13.07
C VAL A 86 5.87 -22.53 12.81
N GLY A 87 5.85 -23.85 13.05
CA GLY A 87 4.67 -24.69 12.98
C GLY A 87 3.50 -24.24 13.87
N ALA A 88 3.76 -23.77 15.09
CA ALA A 88 2.73 -23.29 16.00
C ALA A 88 2.19 -21.91 15.58
N GLU A 89 3.09 -21.00 15.19
CA GLU A 89 2.74 -19.62 14.82
C GLU A 89 1.83 -19.54 13.59
N TYR A 90 2.19 -20.17 12.46
CA TYR A 90 1.35 -20.05 11.26
C TYR A 90 -0.01 -20.74 11.46
N ARG A 91 -0.09 -21.79 12.28
CA ARG A 91 -1.38 -22.44 12.61
C ARG A 91 -2.30 -21.51 13.40
N ALA A 92 -1.75 -20.74 14.34
CA ALA A 92 -2.51 -19.72 15.05
C ALA A 92 -3.05 -18.64 14.08
N PHE A 93 -2.21 -18.20 13.14
CA PHE A 93 -2.62 -17.27 12.09
C PHE A 93 -3.72 -17.82 11.17
N ILE A 94 -3.63 -19.08 10.75
CA ILE A 94 -4.69 -19.72 9.95
C ILE A 94 -6.00 -19.82 10.75
N GLN A 95 -5.94 -20.17 12.03
CA GLN A 95 -7.14 -20.17 12.89
C GLN A 95 -7.74 -18.77 13.06
N ARG A 96 -6.92 -17.71 13.10
CA ARG A 96 -7.41 -16.34 13.09
C ARG A 96 -8.02 -15.99 11.73
N LYS A 97 -7.36 -16.33 10.62
CA LYS A 97 -7.84 -16.07 9.26
C LYS A 97 -9.23 -16.66 8.99
N ILE A 98 -9.53 -17.83 9.55
CA ILE A 98 -10.87 -18.44 9.49
C ILE A 98 -11.95 -17.54 10.13
N ARG A 99 -11.59 -16.75 11.16
CA ARG A 99 -12.49 -15.85 11.89
C ARG A 99 -12.48 -14.42 11.36
N ASP A 100 -11.38 -14.01 10.72
CA ASP A 100 -11.13 -12.65 10.25
C ASP A 100 -10.75 -12.69 8.76
N ASP A 101 -11.74 -12.48 7.90
CA ASP A 101 -11.50 -12.48 6.45
C ASP A 101 -10.70 -11.26 5.97
N GLY A 102 -10.55 -10.21 6.80
CA GLY A 102 -9.71 -9.06 6.49
C GLY A 102 -8.21 -9.35 6.61
N LEU A 103 -7.82 -10.36 7.36
CA LEU A 103 -6.42 -10.76 7.52
C LEU A 103 -5.88 -11.32 6.20
N ARG A 104 -4.74 -10.79 5.73
CA ARG A 104 -4.05 -11.33 4.55
C ARG A 104 -2.92 -12.25 5.00
N VAL A 105 -2.82 -13.42 4.38
CA VAL A 105 -1.70 -14.35 4.57
C VAL A 105 -0.87 -14.36 3.30
N VAL A 106 0.43 -14.10 3.42
CA VAL A 106 1.38 -14.01 2.31
C VAL A 106 2.54 -14.97 2.57
N PRO A 107 2.53 -16.17 1.95
CA PRO A 107 3.66 -17.07 2.01
C PRO A 107 4.82 -16.56 1.13
N VAL A 108 6.05 -16.63 1.64
CA VAL A 108 7.28 -16.25 0.92
C VAL A 108 8.29 -17.39 1.06
N GLY A 109 8.53 -18.12 -0.03
CA GLY A 109 9.48 -19.22 -0.10
C GLY A 109 10.89 -18.70 -0.28
N LEU A 110 11.82 -19.16 0.54
CA LEU A 110 13.23 -18.78 0.53
C LEU A 110 14.12 -19.84 -0.15
N ASP A 111 13.60 -21.05 -0.31
CA ASP A 111 14.23 -22.19 -0.98
C ASP A 111 13.14 -23.11 -1.59
N ASP A 112 13.54 -24.28 -2.06
CA ASP A 112 12.66 -25.25 -2.72
C ASP A 112 11.75 -26.04 -1.76
N ALA A 113 11.68 -25.68 -0.47
CA ALA A 113 10.78 -26.34 0.46
C ALA A 113 9.32 -26.10 0.07
N PRO A 114 8.51 -27.16 -0.14
CA PRO A 114 7.11 -26.98 -0.44
C PRO A 114 6.38 -26.37 0.76
N PHE A 115 5.48 -25.43 0.47
CA PHE A 115 4.62 -24.81 1.47
C PHE A 115 3.73 -25.85 2.17
N PRO A 116 3.38 -25.63 3.45
CA PRO A 116 2.37 -26.42 4.14
C PRO A 116 1.02 -26.31 3.44
N VAL A 117 0.25 -27.40 3.43
CA VAL A 117 -1.09 -27.47 2.80
C VAL A 117 -1.99 -26.31 3.24
N LEU A 118 -1.96 -25.95 4.52
CA LEU A 118 -2.79 -24.88 5.08
C LEU A 118 -2.49 -23.48 4.54
N VAL A 119 -1.32 -23.27 3.94
CA VAL A 119 -0.93 -21.99 3.34
C VAL A 119 -0.69 -22.09 1.82
N ALA A 120 -0.77 -23.29 1.24
CA ALA A 120 -0.48 -23.54 -0.17
C ALA A 120 -1.49 -22.89 -1.13
N ASP A 121 -2.73 -22.69 -0.68
CA ASP A 121 -3.79 -22.05 -1.47
C ASP A 121 -3.73 -20.51 -1.45
N TYR A 122 -2.82 -19.92 -0.67
CA TYR A 122 -2.62 -18.47 -0.65
C TYR A 122 -1.60 -18.04 -1.68
N ARG A 123 -1.90 -16.98 -2.43
CA ARG A 123 -0.94 -16.37 -3.35
C ARG A 123 0.24 -15.81 -2.57
N GLY A 124 1.43 -16.27 -2.92
CA GLY A 124 2.69 -15.87 -2.31
C GLY A 124 3.79 -15.59 -3.32
N PHE A 125 5.02 -15.65 -2.83
CA PHE A 125 6.24 -15.44 -3.60
C PHE A 125 7.20 -16.60 -3.38
N VAL A 126 8.03 -16.90 -4.36
CA VAL A 126 9.21 -17.77 -4.22
C VAL A 126 10.39 -16.92 -4.63
N LEU A 127 11.32 -16.69 -3.70
CA LEU A 127 12.49 -15.88 -3.96
C LEU A 127 13.52 -16.68 -4.76
N SER A 128 14.00 -16.06 -5.82
CA SER A 128 15.14 -16.50 -6.63
C SER A 128 16.22 -15.41 -6.64
N PRO A 129 17.45 -15.70 -7.10
CA PRO A 129 18.51 -14.70 -7.21
C PRO A 129 18.13 -13.46 -8.02
N ASP A 130 17.21 -13.60 -8.98
CA ASP A 130 16.73 -12.51 -9.84
C ASP A 130 15.49 -11.79 -9.27
N THR A 131 14.98 -12.22 -8.11
CA THR A 131 13.79 -11.62 -7.50
C THR A 131 14.15 -10.31 -6.80
N SER A 132 13.55 -9.20 -7.22
CA SER A 132 13.64 -7.94 -6.46
C SER A 132 12.77 -8.02 -5.21
N LEU A 133 13.39 -7.84 -4.04
CA LEU A 133 12.67 -7.76 -2.77
C LEU A 133 11.82 -6.49 -2.67
N GLU A 134 12.25 -5.40 -3.31
CA GLU A 134 11.49 -4.15 -3.39
C GLU A 134 10.15 -4.35 -4.11
N ASP A 135 10.15 -5.13 -5.20
CA ASP A 135 8.93 -5.47 -5.94
C ASP A 135 8.01 -6.38 -5.14
N VAL A 136 8.57 -7.40 -4.47
CA VAL A 136 7.81 -8.29 -3.56
C VAL A 136 7.12 -7.46 -2.47
N VAL A 137 7.88 -6.59 -1.79
CA VAL A 137 7.35 -5.71 -0.75
C VAL A 137 6.32 -4.73 -1.32
N GLY A 138 6.55 -4.17 -2.50
CA GLY A 138 5.60 -3.29 -3.16
C GLY A 138 4.25 -3.96 -3.45
N GLN A 139 4.27 -5.23 -3.83
CA GLN A 139 3.04 -6.02 -4.01
C GLN A 139 2.37 -6.39 -2.68
N ILE A 140 3.13 -6.60 -1.60
CA ILE A 140 2.58 -6.84 -0.26
C ILE A 140 1.80 -5.62 0.22
N VAL A 141 2.42 -4.42 0.12
CA VAL A 141 1.84 -3.15 0.56
C VAL A 141 0.74 -2.66 -0.40
N GLY A 142 0.77 -3.08 -1.67
CA GLY A 142 -0.19 -2.68 -2.70
C GLY A 142 0.23 -1.45 -3.52
N THR A 143 1.44 -0.93 -3.30
CA THR A 143 1.96 0.27 -3.97
C THR A 143 2.11 0.10 -5.48
N GLN A 144 2.39 -1.10 -5.98
CA GLN A 144 2.48 -1.34 -7.43
C GLN A 144 1.11 -1.27 -8.13
N GLY A 145 0.03 -1.68 -7.44
CA GLY A 145 -1.32 -1.59 -7.98
C GLY A 145 -1.75 -0.15 -8.16
N ASP A 146 -1.52 0.68 -7.15
CA ASP A 146 -1.91 2.09 -7.17
C ASP A 146 -1.11 2.90 -8.19
N VAL A 147 0.20 2.63 -8.36
CA VAL A 147 1.04 3.31 -9.36
C VAL A 147 0.63 2.94 -10.78
N GLU A 148 0.38 1.65 -11.05
CA GLU A 148 -0.04 1.22 -12.39
C GLU A 148 -1.46 1.72 -12.70
N VAL A 149 -2.38 1.67 -11.74
CA VAL A 149 -3.71 2.27 -11.89
C VAL A 149 -3.60 3.77 -12.13
N ALA A 150 -2.78 4.50 -11.38
CA ALA A 150 -2.55 5.93 -11.59
C ALA A 150 -1.97 6.21 -12.97
N ARG A 151 -1.02 5.39 -13.45
CA ARG A 151 -0.46 5.49 -14.80
C ARG A 151 -1.51 5.27 -15.88
N LEU A 152 -2.35 4.25 -15.72
CA LEU A 152 -3.44 3.94 -16.65
C LEU A 152 -4.50 5.05 -16.66
N LEU A 153 -4.88 5.56 -15.50
CA LEU A 153 -5.80 6.69 -15.37
C LEU A 153 -5.23 7.94 -16.05
N GLN A 154 -3.96 8.27 -15.81
CA GLN A 154 -3.31 9.41 -16.45
C GLN A 154 -3.20 9.23 -17.97
N ALA A 155 -2.86 8.03 -18.46
CA ALA A 155 -2.82 7.73 -19.88
C ALA A 155 -4.21 7.89 -20.54
N LYS A 156 -5.26 7.41 -19.87
CA LYS A 156 -6.64 7.56 -20.33
C LYS A 156 -7.08 9.02 -20.35
N LEU A 157 -6.79 9.79 -19.29
CA LEU A 157 -7.05 11.22 -19.23
C LEU A 157 -6.33 11.97 -20.36
N ASN A 158 -5.03 11.71 -20.57
CA ASN A 158 -4.25 12.33 -21.64
C ASN A 158 -4.81 12.02 -23.03
N HIS A 159 -5.29 10.79 -23.25
CA HIS A 159 -5.93 10.41 -24.51
C HIS A 159 -7.25 11.16 -24.71
N MET A 160 -8.12 11.19 -23.69
CA MET A 160 -9.38 11.94 -23.75
C MET A 160 -9.16 13.44 -23.96
N MET A 161 -8.08 14.00 -23.41
CA MET A 161 -7.72 15.41 -23.55
C MET A 161 -7.27 15.76 -24.97
N LYS A 162 -6.45 14.91 -25.60
CA LYS A 162 -5.94 15.14 -26.97
C LYS A 162 -7.07 15.25 -28.01
N GLU A 163 -8.19 14.58 -27.78
CA GLU A 163 -9.36 14.63 -28.66
C GLU A 163 -10.23 15.87 -28.42
N SER A 164 -10.17 16.44 -27.22
CA SER A 164 -11.11 17.48 -26.77
C SER A 164 -10.54 18.89 -26.81
N SER A 165 -9.22 19.08 -26.75
CA SER A 165 -8.67 20.39 -26.39
C SER A 165 -8.65 21.41 -27.52
N GLY A 166 -8.41 21.09 -28.80
CA GLY A 166 -8.57 22.07 -29.90
C GLY A 166 -7.92 23.46 -29.69
N GLY A 167 -6.92 23.60 -28.81
CA GLY A 167 -6.32 24.89 -28.39
C GLY A 167 -6.65 25.38 -26.96
N ASP A 168 -7.47 24.68 -26.18
CA ASP A 168 -7.76 24.95 -24.77
C ASP A 168 -6.47 24.76 -23.92
N PRO A 169 -6.02 25.80 -23.18
CA PRO A 169 -4.85 25.69 -22.30
C PRO A 169 -5.12 24.82 -21.07
N PHE A 170 -6.38 24.52 -20.74
CA PHE A 170 -6.75 23.77 -19.55
C PHE A 170 -7.05 22.31 -19.87
N PRO A 171 -6.16 21.39 -19.48
CA PRO A 171 -6.31 19.97 -19.75
C PRO A 171 -7.38 19.26 -18.89
N TYR A 172 -8.27 19.97 -18.20
CA TYR A 172 -9.18 19.36 -17.23
C TYR A 172 -10.50 18.94 -17.87
N ILE A 173 -10.77 17.64 -17.84
CA ILE A 173 -12.06 17.02 -18.22
C ILE A 173 -12.95 16.83 -16.99
N VAL A 174 -12.34 16.64 -15.83
CA VAL A 174 -13.00 16.56 -14.51
C VAL A 174 -12.24 17.40 -13.50
N CYS A 175 -12.93 17.85 -12.46
CA CYS A 175 -12.33 18.65 -11.39
C CYS A 175 -11.26 17.84 -10.63
N PRO A 176 -10.01 18.34 -10.50
CA PRO A 176 -8.96 17.62 -9.77
C PRO A 176 -9.22 17.56 -8.26
N ALA A 177 -10.07 18.43 -7.71
CA ALA A 177 -10.38 18.46 -6.29
C ALA A 177 -11.55 17.54 -5.89
N CYS A 178 -12.53 17.33 -6.77
CA CYS A 178 -13.75 16.58 -6.42
C CYS A 178 -14.20 15.55 -7.46
N THR A 179 -13.50 15.40 -8.59
CA THR A 179 -13.84 14.54 -9.74
C THR A 179 -15.16 14.85 -10.46
N GLY A 180 -15.85 15.93 -10.06
CA GLY A 180 -17.04 16.43 -10.74
C GLY A 180 -16.76 16.83 -12.19
N SER A 181 -17.71 16.57 -13.08
CA SER A 181 -17.61 16.91 -14.51
C SER A 181 -18.18 18.28 -14.85
N SER A 182 -18.80 18.98 -13.90
CA SER A 182 -19.38 20.32 -14.08
C SER A 182 -18.28 21.38 -14.06
N LEU A 183 -17.56 21.52 -15.17
CA LEU A 183 -16.48 22.48 -15.35
C LEU A 183 -16.90 23.63 -16.25
N LYS A 184 -16.90 24.84 -15.69
CA LYS A 184 -17.21 26.08 -16.40
C LYS A 184 -15.92 26.77 -16.81
N ARG A 185 -15.80 27.09 -18.10
CA ARG A 185 -14.69 27.86 -18.67
C ARG A 185 -15.14 29.29 -18.95
N SER A 186 -14.30 30.26 -18.65
CA SER A 186 -14.55 31.68 -18.93
C SER A 186 -13.29 32.39 -19.37
N ILE A 187 -13.45 33.47 -20.13
CA ILE A 187 -12.35 34.31 -20.58
C ILE A 187 -12.59 35.72 -20.04
N ALA A 188 -11.59 36.27 -19.36
CA ALA A 188 -11.53 37.66 -18.96
C ALA A 188 -10.42 38.35 -19.77
N SER A 189 -10.75 39.46 -20.43
CA SER A 189 -9.79 40.19 -21.26
C SER A 189 -9.87 41.68 -20.93
N ASP A 190 -8.71 42.32 -20.83
CA ASP A 190 -8.54 43.77 -20.83
C ASP A 190 -7.53 44.21 -21.91
N ASP A 191 -7.23 45.51 -21.99
CA ASP A 191 -6.31 46.09 -22.98
C ASP A 191 -4.86 45.57 -22.87
N ARG A 192 -4.51 44.87 -21.79
CA ARG A 192 -3.13 44.42 -21.49
C ARG A 192 -2.99 42.90 -21.46
N MET A 193 -4.06 42.17 -21.16
CA MET A 193 -3.98 40.72 -20.93
C MET A 193 -5.31 40.02 -21.22
N THR A 194 -5.20 38.76 -21.67
CA THR A 194 -6.32 37.83 -21.73
C THR A 194 -6.04 36.68 -20.77
N VAL A 195 -6.91 36.50 -19.80
CA VAL A 195 -6.88 35.42 -18.81
C VAL A 195 -8.00 34.45 -19.12
N MET A 196 -7.65 33.19 -19.36
CA MET A 196 -8.63 32.12 -19.37
C MET A 196 -8.74 31.56 -17.96
N MET A 197 -9.94 31.16 -17.56
CA MET A 197 -10.24 30.61 -16.24
C MET A 197 -11.10 29.35 -16.40
N ILE A 198 -10.93 28.41 -15.49
CA ILE A 198 -11.78 27.24 -15.33
C ILE A 198 -12.20 27.10 -13.87
N GLU A 199 -13.48 26.82 -13.64
CA GLU A 199 -14.06 26.65 -12.30
C GLU A 199 -14.91 25.38 -12.26
N CYS A 200 -14.89 24.67 -11.13
CA CYS A 200 -15.78 23.55 -10.85
C CYS A 200 -17.03 24.03 -10.12
N GLU A 201 -18.20 23.82 -10.72
CA GLU A 201 -19.48 24.23 -10.14
C GLU A 201 -19.88 23.36 -8.93
N ASP A 202 -19.31 22.15 -8.81
CA ASP A 202 -19.64 21.22 -7.72
C ASP A 202 -18.89 21.53 -6.41
N CYS A 203 -17.65 22.06 -6.49
CA CYS A 203 -16.82 22.28 -5.30
C CYS A 203 -16.12 23.64 -5.21
N GLY A 204 -16.24 24.49 -6.23
CA GLY A 204 -15.67 25.84 -6.26
C GLY A 204 -14.15 25.88 -6.47
N TRP A 205 -13.51 24.78 -6.85
CA TRP A 205 -12.11 24.78 -7.29
C TRP A 205 -11.96 25.57 -8.60
N GLY A 206 -10.84 26.29 -8.80
CA GLY A 206 -10.55 26.95 -10.07
C GLY A 206 -9.06 27.10 -10.37
N ASP A 207 -8.75 27.31 -11.64
CA ASP A 207 -7.41 27.50 -12.23
C ASP A 207 -7.47 28.56 -13.33
N TRP A 208 -6.35 29.22 -13.63
CA TRP A 208 -6.30 30.31 -14.62
C TRP A 208 -4.94 30.41 -15.31
N THR A 209 -4.90 30.98 -16.51
CA THR A 209 -3.66 31.23 -17.24
C THR A 209 -2.97 32.45 -16.65
N GLU A 210 -1.68 32.35 -16.33
CA GLU A 210 -0.84 33.48 -15.92
C GLU A 210 -0.62 34.50 -17.05
#